data_AF-A0A941WJB8-F1
#
_entry.id   AF-A0A941WJB8-F1
#
_cell.length_a   1.000
_cell.length_b   1.000
_cell.length_c   1.000
_cell.angle_alpha   90.00
_cell.angle_beta   90.00
_cell.angle_gamma   90.00
#
_symmetry.space_group_name_H-M   'P 1'
#
loop_
_entity.id
_entity.type
_entity.pdbx_description
1 polymer ?
#
loop_
_entity_poly.entity_id
_entity_poly.type
_entity_poly.pdbx_seq_one_letter_code
_entity_poly.pdbx_strand_id
1 'polypeptide(L)'
;MTKSRFENFLTSWKFFWLLVLLQFLLMPMATKGFKFEAAGDLIFYTLGHALIMDMYAYAVYFQIVMILALVAVIVCRGKFSRCFMAIAGCFYLLYAVIQNMAVTEQYGFSMVTVNVVMMGFVAFIWFWSAWKGNTVFSFDNITWKTGWTIPVALFCLWWPMDLRTALPDFRLHYLLDSGAVLGFCPMTPVFLTLLILSKRSVSRVVLRVTAMVGVIIGCYNMGNFATDTGFYLGLYHLPLLGISLFALLSSKRKKNE
;
A
#
# COMPACT_ATOMS: atom_id res chain seq x y z
N MET A 1 -6.55 -1.35 -29.42
CA MET A 1 -5.21 -0.93 -28.91
C MET A 1 -4.45 -2.15 -28.43
N THR A 2 -3.43 -2.56 -29.19
CA THR A 2 -2.44 -3.55 -28.78
C THR A 2 -1.68 -3.03 -27.56
N LYS A 3 -1.66 -3.79 -26.46
CA LYS A 3 -0.89 -3.43 -25.26
C LYS A 3 0.59 -3.36 -25.60
N SER A 4 1.28 -2.33 -25.09
CA SER A 4 2.72 -2.21 -25.27
C SER A 4 3.45 -3.40 -24.63
N ARG A 5 4.62 -3.78 -25.17
CA ARG A 5 5.46 -4.86 -24.60
C ARG A 5 5.75 -4.61 -23.12
N PHE A 6 5.93 -3.36 -22.73
CA PHE A 6 6.16 -2.94 -21.35
C PHE A 6 4.95 -3.21 -20.44
N GLU A 7 3.73 -2.85 -20.84
CA GLU A 7 2.52 -3.14 -20.04
C GLU A 7 2.27 -4.65 -19.89
N ASN A 8 2.60 -5.44 -20.91
CA ASN A 8 2.54 -6.90 -20.83
C ASN A 8 3.57 -7.46 -19.84
N PHE A 9 4.79 -6.91 -19.81
CA PHE A 9 5.79 -7.28 -18.81
C PHE A 9 5.33 -6.96 -17.39
N LEU A 10 4.90 -5.72 -17.12
CA LEU A 10 4.43 -5.28 -15.79
C LEU A 10 3.23 -6.06 -15.27
N THR A 11 2.41 -6.63 -16.17
CA THR A 11 1.27 -7.46 -15.79
C THR A 11 1.60 -8.96 -15.73
N SER A 12 2.80 -9.37 -16.12
CA SER A 12 3.23 -10.77 -16.11
C SER A 12 3.78 -11.23 -14.75
N TRP A 13 3.88 -12.54 -14.55
CA TRP A 13 4.59 -13.11 -13.40
C TRP A 13 6.11 -12.91 -13.47
N LYS A 14 6.68 -12.65 -14.65
CA LYS A 14 8.11 -12.33 -14.79
C LYS A 14 8.47 -11.05 -14.02
N PHE A 15 7.58 -10.05 -14.07
CA PHE A 15 7.76 -8.83 -13.28
C PHE A 15 7.62 -9.08 -11.77
N PHE A 16 6.70 -9.95 -11.35
CA PHE A 16 6.61 -10.36 -9.95
C PHE A 16 7.91 -11.03 -9.47
N TRP A 17 8.48 -11.95 -10.26
CA TRP A 17 9.77 -12.56 -9.94
C TRP A 17 10.91 -11.54 -9.89
N LEU A 18 10.92 -10.54 -10.78
CA LEU A 18 11.87 -9.43 -10.68
C LEU A 18 11.74 -8.69 -9.35
N LEU A 19 10.50 -8.37 -8.91
CA LEU A 19 10.28 -7.74 -7.61
C LEU A 19 10.77 -8.61 -6.44
N VAL A 20 10.61 -9.92 -6.53
CA VAL A 20 11.13 -10.87 -5.52
C VAL A 20 12.66 -10.92 -5.54
N LEU A 21 13.28 -10.94 -6.73
CA LEU A 21 14.74 -10.90 -6.85
C LEU A 21 15.33 -9.61 -6.29
N LEU A 22 14.67 -8.47 -6.52
CA LEU A 22 15.09 -7.17 -5.98
C LEU A 22 15.17 -7.15 -4.44
N GLN A 23 14.43 -8.01 -3.73
CA GLN A 23 14.50 -8.14 -2.27
C GLN A 23 15.88 -8.57 -1.77
N PHE A 24 16.58 -9.37 -2.57
CA PHE A 24 17.91 -9.87 -2.24
C PHE A 24 19.02 -8.97 -2.79
N LEU A 25 18.73 -8.23 -3.85
CA LEU A 25 19.71 -7.35 -4.51
C LEU A 25 19.80 -5.97 -3.83
N LEU A 26 18.69 -5.45 -3.32
CA LEU A 26 18.62 -4.11 -2.74
C LEU A 26 18.71 -4.18 -1.21
N MET A 27 19.94 -4.20 -0.71
CA MET A 27 20.22 -4.14 0.73
C MET A 27 19.79 -2.80 1.35
N PRO A 28 19.44 -2.79 2.65
CA PRO A 28 19.20 -1.54 3.37
C PRO A 28 20.48 -0.68 3.36
N MET A 29 20.29 0.63 3.30
CA MET A 29 21.39 1.59 3.29
C MET A 29 21.41 2.35 4.60
N ALA A 30 22.60 2.61 5.12
CA ALA A 30 22.83 3.51 6.24
C ALA A 30 24.09 4.34 5.99
N THR A 31 24.09 5.58 6.47
CA THR A 31 25.26 6.47 6.38
C THR A 31 26.36 6.09 7.35
N LYS A 32 26.02 5.51 8.51
CA LYS A 32 27.00 4.88 9.40
C LYS A 32 27.11 3.40 9.07
N GLY A 33 28.33 2.87 9.08
CA GLY A 33 28.62 1.49 8.70
C GLY A 33 27.89 0.47 9.57
N PHE A 34 27.35 -0.57 8.94
CA PHE A 34 26.79 -1.74 9.60
C PHE A 34 27.34 -3.00 8.94
N LYS A 35 27.34 -4.12 9.68
CA LYS A 35 27.73 -5.42 9.16
C LYS A 35 26.58 -6.04 8.36
N PHE A 36 26.86 -6.70 7.25
CA PHE A 36 25.82 -7.30 6.40
C PHE A 36 24.96 -8.33 7.14
N GLU A 37 25.54 -9.04 8.11
CA GLU A 37 24.84 -9.99 8.97
C GLU A 37 23.73 -9.33 9.82
N ALA A 38 23.86 -8.03 10.10
CA ALA A 38 22.90 -7.24 10.87
C ALA A 38 21.89 -6.47 9.98
N ALA A 39 21.80 -6.80 8.69
CA ALA A 39 20.88 -6.11 7.77
C ALA A 39 19.40 -6.22 8.21
N GLY A 40 19.01 -7.38 8.76
CA GLY A 40 17.65 -7.57 9.31
C GLY A 40 17.37 -6.63 10.47
N ASP A 41 18.30 -6.55 11.43
CA ASP A 41 18.18 -5.67 12.60
C ASP A 41 18.11 -4.20 12.19
N LEU A 42 18.90 -3.80 11.19
CA LEU A 42 18.84 -2.45 10.63
C LEU A 42 17.46 -2.13 10.04
N ILE A 43 16.82 -3.09 9.35
CA ILE A 43 15.47 -2.91 8.81
C ILE A 43 14.47 -2.69 9.95
N PHE A 44 14.44 -3.58 10.95
CA PHE A 44 13.53 -3.43 12.09
C PHE A 44 13.75 -2.13 12.85
N TYR A 45 15.01 -1.78 13.10
CA TYR A 45 15.38 -0.54 13.78
C TYR A 45 14.94 0.70 12.99
N THR A 46 15.18 0.71 11.67
CA THR A 46 14.78 1.81 10.77
C THR A 46 13.27 1.97 10.75
N LEU A 47 12.51 0.88 10.62
CA LEU A 47 11.04 0.93 10.63
C LEU A 47 10.48 1.40 11.98
N GLY A 48 11.12 1.02 13.10
CA GLY A 48 10.74 1.46 14.44
C GLY A 48 11.05 2.93 14.75
N HIS A 49 11.99 3.55 14.04
CA HIS A 49 12.38 4.96 14.19
C HIS A 49 12.11 5.77 12.92
N ALA A 50 11.20 5.30 12.07
CA ALA A 50 10.92 5.92 10.79
C ALA A 50 10.27 7.30 10.96
N LEU A 51 10.45 8.16 9.96
CA LEU A 51 9.92 9.54 9.94
C LEU A 51 8.39 9.63 10.13
N ILE A 52 7.66 8.53 9.89
CA ILE A 52 6.23 8.43 10.16
C ILE A 52 5.88 8.69 11.64
N MET A 53 6.80 8.39 12.57
CA MET A 53 6.56 8.60 14.00
C MET A 53 6.29 10.07 14.33
N ASP A 54 7.01 10.98 13.67
CA ASP A 54 6.83 12.44 13.82
C ASP A 54 5.59 12.96 13.05
N MET A 55 5.10 12.17 12.09
CA MET A 55 3.93 12.53 11.27
C MET A 55 2.60 12.22 11.95
N TYR A 56 2.56 11.35 12.98
CA TYR A 56 1.31 10.98 13.65
C TYR A 56 0.58 12.18 14.28
N ALA A 57 1.31 13.20 14.73
CA ALA A 57 0.70 14.44 15.23
C ALA A 57 -0.16 15.16 14.17
N TYR A 58 0.10 14.90 12.88
CA TYR A 58 -0.61 15.49 11.75
C TYR A 58 -1.60 14.52 11.09
N ALA A 59 -1.78 13.31 11.64
CA ALA A 59 -2.60 12.24 11.05
C ALA A 59 -4.02 12.72 10.70
N VAL A 60 -4.63 13.54 11.56
CA VAL A 60 -5.99 14.08 11.34
C VAL A 60 -6.12 14.85 10.03
N TYR A 61 -5.13 15.66 9.67
CA TYR A 61 -5.16 16.44 8.43
C TYR A 61 -5.10 15.53 7.21
N PHE A 62 -4.20 14.55 7.21
CA PHE A 62 -4.08 13.57 6.13
C PHE A 62 -5.35 12.72 6.02
N GLN A 63 -5.93 12.31 7.16
CA GLN A 63 -7.17 11.55 7.22
C GLN A 63 -8.34 12.33 6.60
N ILE A 64 -8.51 13.60 6.97
CA ILE A 64 -9.55 14.47 6.38
C ILE A 64 -9.38 14.58 4.87
N VAL A 65 -8.16 14.86 4.39
CA VAL A 65 -7.87 14.95 2.95
C VAL A 65 -8.22 13.64 2.23
N MET A 66 -7.85 12.49 2.81
CA MET A 66 -8.14 11.19 2.23
C MET A 66 -9.65 10.89 2.22
N ILE A 67 -10.36 11.13 3.32
CA ILE A 67 -11.82 10.94 3.39
C ILE A 67 -12.51 11.80 2.34
N LEU A 68 -12.15 13.07 2.22
CA LEU A 68 -12.70 13.97 1.20
C LEU A 68 -12.40 13.47 -0.22
N ALA A 69 -11.18 13.00 -0.48
CA ALA A 69 -10.79 12.44 -1.77
C ALA A 69 -11.57 11.14 -2.09
N LEU A 70 -11.78 10.28 -1.10
CA LEU A 70 -12.56 9.05 -1.23
C LEU A 70 -14.04 9.35 -1.50
N VAL A 71 -14.64 10.27 -0.75
CA VAL A 71 -16.02 10.71 -0.99
C VAL A 71 -16.14 11.34 -2.38
N ALA A 72 -15.21 12.22 -2.77
CA ALA A 72 -15.21 12.85 -4.07
C ALA A 72 -15.09 11.83 -5.22
N VAL A 73 -14.23 10.81 -5.12
CA VAL A 73 -14.13 9.79 -6.17
C VAL A 73 -15.37 8.91 -6.23
N ILE A 74 -16.03 8.64 -5.10
CA ILE A 74 -17.28 7.86 -5.05
C ILE A 74 -18.46 8.64 -5.65
N VAL A 75 -18.60 9.93 -5.31
CA VAL A 75 -19.71 10.79 -5.75
C VAL A 75 -19.51 11.28 -7.19
N CYS A 76 -18.33 11.80 -7.51
CA CYS A 76 -18.03 12.38 -8.82
C CYS A 76 -17.55 11.33 -9.85
N ARG A 77 -17.24 10.11 -9.41
CA ARG A 77 -16.87 8.94 -10.24
C ARG A 77 -15.79 9.28 -11.27
N GLY A 78 -16.11 9.08 -12.55
CA GLY A 78 -15.18 9.28 -13.66
C GLY A 78 -14.59 10.67 -13.76
N LYS A 79 -15.30 11.72 -13.33
CA LYS A 79 -14.84 13.12 -13.42
C LYS A 79 -13.65 13.38 -12.50
N PHE A 80 -13.63 12.77 -11.31
CA PHE A 80 -12.57 12.98 -10.32
C PHE A 80 -11.48 11.89 -10.37
N SER A 81 -11.62 10.88 -11.22
CA SER A 81 -10.74 9.72 -11.24
C SER A 81 -9.27 10.06 -11.47
N ARG A 82 -8.97 10.99 -12.38
CA ARG A 82 -7.58 11.42 -12.64
C ARG A 82 -6.95 12.14 -11.46
N CYS A 83 -7.70 13.04 -10.83
CA CYS A 83 -7.25 13.75 -9.62
C CYS A 83 -7.02 12.77 -8.47
N PHE A 84 -7.96 11.86 -8.23
CA PHE A 84 -7.80 10.83 -7.20
C PHE A 84 -6.57 9.95 -7.44
N MET A 85 -6.33 9.52 -8.68
CA MET A 85 -5.13 8.75 -9.03
C MET A 85 -3.83 9.51 -8.70
N ALA A 86 -3.79 10.82 -8.95
CA ALA A 86 -2.64 11.65 -8.59
C ALA A 86 -2.50 11.81 -7.07
N ILE A 87 -3.60 12.04 -6.35
CA ILE A 87 -3.59 12.13 -4.88
C ILE A 87 -3.05 10.82 -4.28
N ALA A 88 -3.60 9.67 -4.66
CA ALA A 88 -3.13 8.37 -4.18
C ALA A 88 -1.66 8.10 -4.58
N GLY A 89 -1.23 8.55 -5.77
CA GLY A 89 0.19 8.54 -6.16
C GLY A 89 1.08 9.33 -5.21
N CYS A 90 0.67 10.54 -4.80
CA CYS A 90 1.38 11.35 -3.81
C CYS A 90 1.46 10.64 -2.44
N PHE A 91 0.37 10.01 -2.01
CA PHE A 91 0.36 9.22 -0.77
C PHE A 91 1.31 8.02 -0.86
N TYR A 92 1.34 7.27 -1.98
CA TYR A 92 2.31 6.20 -2.16
C TYR A 92 3.76 6.68 -2.16
N LEU A 93 4.03 7.85 -2.75
CA LEU A 93 5.36 8.46 -2.71
C LEU A 93 5.73 8.88 -1.28
N LEU A 94 4.76 9.44 -0.53
CA LEU A 94 4.93 9.76 0.87
C LEU A 94 5.28 8.50 1.68
N TYR A 95 4.52 7.41 1.53
CA TYR A 95 4.79 6.14 2.23
C TYR A 95 6.19 5.60 1.95
N ALA A 96 6.64 5.69 0.69
CA ALA A 96 7.98 5.27 0.30
C ALA A 96 9.06 5.99 1.12
N VAL A 97 8.85 7.26 1.48
CA VAL A 97 9.79 8.05 2.28
C VAL A 97 9.53 7.86 3.77
N ILE A 98 8.34 8.24 4.26
CA ILE A 98 8.12 8.41 5.70
C ILE A 98 8.14 7.09 6.47
N GLN A 99 7.76 5.97 5.85
CA GLN A 99 7.74 4.68 6.54
C GLN A 99 9.06 3.92 6.46
N ASN A 100 9.94 4.27 5.53
CA ASN A 100 11.10 3.44 5.19
C ASN A 100 12.43 4.17 5.37
N MET A 101 12.41 5.41 5.83
CA MET A 101 13.60 6.21 6.13
C MET A 101 13.56 6.67 7.58
N ALA A 102 14.73 6.69 8.21
CA ALA A 102 14.92 7.17 9.57
C ALA A 102 16.22 7.98 9.66
N VAL A 103 16.28 8.92 10.61
CA VAL A 103 17.51 9.62 10.97
C VAL A 103 17.75 9.41 12.46
N THR A 104 18.77 8.64 12.80
CA THR A 104 19.05 8.28 14.20
C THR A 104 20.51 8.49 14.55
N GLU A 105 20.80 8.56 15.85
CA GLU A 105 22.18 8.64 16.33
C GLU A 105 22.96 7.35 16.03
N GLN A 106 22.31 6.19 16.06
CA GLN A 106 22.96 4.89 15.88
C GLN A 106 23.43 4.66 14.43
N TYR A 107 22.56 4.89 13.44
CA TYR A 107 22.83 4.57 12.03
C TYR A 107 22.93 5.80 11.11
N GLY A 108 22.75 7.02 11.67
CA GLY A 108 22.63 8.24 10.88
C GLY A 108 21.35 8.20 10.05
N PHE A 109 21.41 8.64 8.80
CA PHE A 109 20.35 8.36 7.83
C PHE A 109 20.37 6.87 7.46
N SER A 110 19.25 6.18 7.63
CA SER A 110 19.04 4.80 7.20
C SER A 110 17.77 4.66 6.38
N MET A 111 17.77 3.72 5.43
CA MET A 111 16.62 3.44 4.58
C MET A 111 16.48 1.97 4.20
N VAL A 112 15.24 1.49 4.20
CA VAL A 112 14.87 0.18 3.67
C VAL A 112 14.74 0.30 2.15
N THR A 113 15.89 0.30 1.46
CA THR A 113 16.04 0.62 0.03
C THR A 113 15.02 -0.06 -0.85
N VAL A 114 14.80 -1.36 -0.67
CA VAL A 114 13.87 -2.12 -1.51
C VAL A 114 12.43 -1.63 -1.38
N ASN A 115 11.97 -1.30 -0.16
CA ASN A 115 10.63 -0.77 0.05
C ASN A 115 10.47 0.60 -0.59
N VAL A 116 11.48 1.48 -0.46
CA VAL A 116 11.49 2.80 -1.12
C VAL A 116 11.32 2.64 -2.63
N VAL A 117 12.09 1.73 -3.25
CA VAL A 117 12.01 1.48 -4.70
C VAL A 117 10.65 0.90 -5.10
N MET A 118 10.13 -0.08 -4.37
CA MET A 118 8.85 -0.71 -4.70
C MET A 118 7.66 0.23 -4.53
N MET A 119 7.56 0.92 -3.39
CA MET A 119 6.48 1.86 -3.10
C MET A 119 6.58 3.08 -4.02
N GLY A 120 7.80 3.58 -4.29
CA GLY A 120 8.05 4.62 -5.28
C GLY A 120 7.65 4.19 -6.69
N PHE A 121 7.88 2.93 -7.06
CA PHE A 121 7.42 2.40 -8.34
C PHE A 121 5.89 2.30 -8.41
N VAL A 122 5.21 1.91 -7.32
CA VAL A 122 3.74 1.99 -7.25
C VAL A 122 3.28 3.43 -7.45
N ALA A 123 3.86 4.40 -6.75
CA ALA A 123 3.54 5.81 -6.93
C ALA A 123 3.69 6.25 -8.39
N PHE A 124 4.80 5.89 -9.04
CA PHE A 124 5.03 6.16 -10.46
C PHE A 124 3.93 5.57 -11.35
N ILE A 125 3.51 4.32 -11.12
CA ILE A 125 2.44 3.69 -11.91
C ILE A 125 1.10 4.39 -11.71
N TRP A 126 0.80 4.87 -10.51
CA TRP A 126 -0.40 5.66 -10.23
C TRP A 126 -0.38 7.01 -10.95
N PHE A 127 0.72 7.75 -10.88
CA PHE A 127 0.90 9.00 -11.64
C PHE A 127 0.84 8.78 -13.15
N TRP A 128 1.48 7.72 -13.64
CA TRP A 128 1.47 7.38 -15.06
C TRP A 128 0.06 7.08 -15.56
N SER A 129 -0.75 6.39 -14.76
CA SER A 129 -2.16 6.14 -15.07
C SER A 129 -3.02 7.41 -14.98
N ALA A 130 -2.74 8.30 -14.02
CA ALA A 130 -3.39 9.61 -13.93
C ALA A 130 -3.12 10.48 -15.17
N TRP A 131 -1.87 10.48 -15.66
CA TRP A 131 -1.47 11.14 -16.90
C TRP A 131 -2.22 10.55 -18.09
N LYS A 132 -2.14 9.23 -18.28
CA LYS A 132 -2.78 8.53 -19.40
C LYS A 132 -4.30 8.65 -19.40
N GLY A 133 -4.92 8.89 -18.25
CA GLY A 133 -6.38 8.92 -18.11
C GLY A 133 -7.04 7.57 -18.39
N ASN A 134 -6.30 6.47 -18.25
CA ASN A 134 -6.77 5.12 -18.58
C ASN A 134 -7.37 4.36 -17.39
N THR A 135 -7.63 5.06 -16.29
CA THR A 135 -8.27 4.55 -15.08
C THR A 135 -9.44 5.44 -14.72
N VAL A 136 -10.65 4.87 -14.76
CA VAL A 136 -11.90 5.55 -14.43
C VAL A 136 -12.58 4.77 -13.32
N PHE A 137 -12.88 5.40 -12.19
CA PHE A 137 -13.61 4.78 -11.10
C PHE A 137 -15.12 4.86 -11.38
N SER A 138 -15.67 3.82 -11.99
CA SER A 138 -17.09 3.70 -12.34
C SER A 138 -17.93 2.92 -11.32
N PHE A 139 -17.30 2.09 -10.48
CA PHE A 139 -17.96 1.20 -9.53
C PHE A 139 -18.97 0.23 -10.17
N ASP A 140 -18.73 -0.15 -11.42
CA ASP A 140 -19.61 -1.03 -12.22
C ASP A 140 -19.42 -2.53 -11.93
N ASN A 141 -18.50 -2.87 -11.02
CA ASN A 141 -18.16 -4.24 -10.65
C ASN A 141 -18.51 -4.54 -9.18
N ILE A 142 -19.53 -3.87 -8.62
CA ILE A 142 -20.09 -4.21 -7.30
C ILE A 142 -20.97 -5.46 -7.45
N THR A 143 -20.50 -6.58 -6.92
CA THR A 143 -21.20 -7.87 -6.91
C THR A 143 -20.98 -8.53 -5.55
N TRP A 144 -21.70 -9.60 -5.21
CA TRP A 144 -21.44 -10.34 -3.96
C TRP A 144 -19.96 -10.81 -3.84
N LYS A 145 -19.32 -11.14 -4.97
CA LYS A 145 -17.91 -11.60 -5.02
C LYS A 145 -16.90 -10.50 -4.75
N THR A 146 -17.27 -9.23 -4.89
CA THR A 146 -16.37 -8.07 -4.76
C THR A 146 -16.80 -7.12 -3.65
N GLY A 147 -18.08 -7.12 -3.27
CA GLY A 147 -18.64 -6.25 -2.24
C GLY A 147 -18.07 -6.50 -0.85
N TRP A 148 -17.63 -7.73 -0.55
CA TRP A 148 -16.95 -8.04 0.72
C TRP A 148 -15.66 -7.24 0.94
N THR A 149 -15.06 -6.69 -0.12
CA THR A 149 -13.86 -5.84 -0.01
C THR A 149 -14.14 -4.47 0.60
N ILE A 150 -15.41 -4.03 0.61
CA ILE A 150 -15.86 -2.75 1.19
C ILE A 150 -15.70 -2.73 2.72
N PRO A 151 -16.29 -3.66 3.51
CA PRO A 151 -16.11 -3.65 4.96
C PRO A 151 -14.65 -3.81 5.38
N VAL A 152 -13.85 -4.57 4.62
CA VAL A 152 -12.40 -4.69 4.86
C VAL A 152 -11.69 -3.35 4.65
N ALA A 153 -12.02 -2.60 3.60
CA ALA A 153 -11.47 -1.27 3.37
C ALA A 153 -11.90 -0.27 4.46
N LEU A 154 -13.16 -0.32 4.91
CA LEU A 154 -13.64 0.53 6.01
C LEU A 154 -12.90 0.21 7.32
N PHE A 155 -12.67 -1.07 7.62
CA PHE A 155 -11.86 -1.48 8.75
C PHE A 155 -10.42 -0.94 8.65
N CYS A 156 -9.81 -0.99 7.46
CA CYS A 156 -8.46 -0.46 7.26
C CYS A 156 -8.40 1.07 7.38
N LEU A 157 -9.45 1.78 6.98
CA LEU A 157 -9.54 3.24 7.12
C LEU A 157 -9.76 3.67 8.58
N TRP A 158 -10.50 2.86 9.34
CA TRP A 158 -10.72 3.08 10.77
C TRP A 158 -9.47 2.74 11.59
N TRP A 159 -8.88 1.58 11.34
CA TRP A 159 -7.71 1.04 12.04
C TRP A 159 -7.81 1.18 13.58
N PRO A 160 -8.76 0.48 14.23
CA PRO A 160 -9.03 0.61 15.66
C PRO A 160 -7.97 -0.08 16.53
N MET A 161 -6.74 0.45 16.54
CA MET A 161 -5.60 -0.07 17.28
C MET A 161 -4.88 1.06 18.01
N ASP A 162 -4.56 0.83 19.28
CA ASP A 162 -3.65 1.71 20.01
C ASP A 162 -2.21 1.45 19.54
N LEU A 163 -1.60 2.44 18.90
CA LEU A 163 -0.25 2.35 18.34
C LEU A 163 0.84 2.16 19.42
N ARG A 164 0.56 2.48 20.69
CA ARG A 164 1.53 2.31 21.79
C ARG A 164 1.59 0.88 22.28
N THR A 165 0.43 0.22 22.36
CA THR A 165 0.29 -1.13 22.91
C THR A 165 0.15 -2.20 21.83
N ALA A 166 -0.12 -1.79 20.58
CA ALA A 166 -0.48 -2.66 19.46
C ALA A 166 -1.70 -3.56 19.74
N LEU A 167 -2.56 -3.16 20.68
CA LEU A 167 -3.77 -3.87 21.05
C LEU A 167 -5.00 -3.26 20.34
N PRO A 168 -6.04 -4.08 20.06
CA PRO A 168 -7.29 -3.58 19.53
C PRO A 168 -7.98 -2.62 20.49
N ASP A 169 -8.42 -1.48 19.97
CA ASP A 169 -9.14 -0.44 20.70
C ASP A 169 -10.22 0.16 19.79
N PHE A 170 -11.47 -0.23 20.02
CA PHE A 170 -12.61 0.05 19.13
C PHE A 170 -13.26 1.42 19.35
N ARG A 171 -12.47 2.42 19.74
CA ARG A 171 -12.96 3.79 19.87
C ARG A 171 -13.18 4.44 18.51
N LEU A 172 -14.24 5.24 18.40
CA LEU A 172 -14.66 5.81 17.12
C LEU A 172 -13.74 6.95 16.64
N HIS A 173 -13.02 7.63 17.56
CA HIS A 173 -12.14 8.75 17.21
C HIS A 173 -11.01 8.32 16.25
N TYR A 174 -10.61 7.04 16.29
CA TYR A 174 -9.63 6.46 15.36
C TYR A 174 -10.03 6.58 13.88
N LEU A 175 -11.30 6.80 13.54
CA LEU A 175 -11.69 7.14 12.17
C LEU A 175 -11.05 8.46 11.68
N LEU A 176 -10.68 9.34 12.59
CA LEU A 176 -10.06 10.63 12.32
C LEU A 176 -8.56 10.65 12.64
N ASP A 177 -8.10 9.97 13.69
CA ASP A 177 -6.74 10.12 14.23
C ASP A 177 -5.91 8.83 14.37
N SER A 178 -6.35 7.68 13.83
CA SER A 178 -5.61 6.40 13.93
C SER A 178 -4.23 6.39 13.28
N GLY A 179 -3.93 7.35 12.41
CA GLY A 179 -2.71 7.34 11.60
C GLY A 179 -2.74 6.33 10.45
N ALA A 180 -3.85 5.62 10.23
CA ALA A 180 -4.00 4.64 9.15
C ALA A 180 -3.64 5.23 7.78
N VAL A 181 -4.09 6.44 7.49
CA VAL A 181 -3.84 7.09 6.20
C VAL A 181 -2.36 7.39 5.93
N LEU A 182 -1.50 7.39 6.95
CA LEU A 182 -0.04 7.56 6.77
C LEU A 182 0.66 6.25 6.38
N GLY A 183 -0.04 5.11 6.45
CA GLY A 183 0.53 3.79 6.23
C GLY A 183 0.19 3.17 4.88
N PHE A 184 1.19 2.56 4.24
CA PHE A 184 1.03 1.73 3.06
C PHE A 184 0.10 0.54 3.32
N CYS A 185 0.29 -0.15 4.46
CA CYS A 185 -0.42 -1.37 4.82
C CYS A 185 -1.94 -1.20 4.97
N PRO A 186 -2.45 -0.21 5.73
CA PRO A 186 -3.88 0.10 5.79
C PRO A 186 -4.45 0.67 4.48
N MET A 187 -3.73 1.56 3.79
CA MET A 187 -4.31 2.27 2.65
C MET A 187 -4.30 1.50 1.34
N THR A 188 -3.35 0.59 1.15
CA THR A 188 -3.30 -0.24 -0.06
C THR A 188 -4.54 -1.13 -0.24
N PRO A 189 -5.07 -1.82 0.80
CA PRO A 189 -6.39 -2.45 0.77
C PRO A 189 -7.49 -1.51 0.29
N VAL A 190 -7.55 -0.29 0.82
CA VAL A 190 -8.57 0.71 0.47
C VAL A 190 -8.49 1.04 -1.02
N PHE A 191 -7.30 1.34 -1.52
CA PHE A 191 -7.08 1.67 -2.93
C PHE A 191 -7.31 0.48 -3.86
N LEU A 192 -6.88 -0.72 -3.48
CA LEU A 192 -7.15 -1.96 -4.22
C LEU A 192 -8.65 -2.25 -4.27
N THR A 193 -9.39 -2.04 -3.18
CA THR A 193 -10.85 -2.16 -3.16
C THR A 193 -11.49 -1.26 -4.22
N LEU A 194 -11.11 0.03 -4.30
CA LEU A 194 -11.64 0.92 -5.35
C LEU A 194 -11.34 0.42 -6.76
N LEU A 195 -10.12 -0.07 -7.00
CA LEU A 195 -9.71 -0.63 -8.28
C LEU A 195 -10.48 -1.93 -8.61
N ILE A 196 -10.75 -2.78 -7.63
CA ILE A 196 -11.52 -4.03 -7.78
C ILE A 196 -12.99 -3.74 -8.09
N LEU A 197 -13.59 -2.77 -7.40
CA LEU A 197 -14.98 -2.36 -7.63
C LEU A 197 -15.16 -1.64 -8.97
N SER A 198 -14.09 -1.08 -9.54
CA SER A 198 -14.05 -0.45 -10.87
C SER A 198 -13.25 -1.26 -11.89
N LYS A 199 -13.13 -2.58 -11.69
CA LYS A 199 -12.19 -3.43 -12.43
C LYS A 199 -12.31 -3.37 -13.96
N ARG A 200 -13.48 -3.06 -14.51
CA ARG A 200 -13.73 -3.04 -15.96
C ARG A 200 -13.13 -1.80 -16.64
N SER A 201 -12.99 -0.71 -15.88
CA SER A 201 -12.65 0.64 -16.33
C SER A 201 -11.31 1.14 -15.79
N VAL A 202 -10.63 0.36 -14.95
CA VAL A 202 -9.31 0.66 -14.40
C VAL A 202 -8.17 0.01 -15.19
N SER A 203 -7.00 0.62 -15.17
CA SER A 203 -5.78 0.03 -15.74
C SER A 203 -5.39 -1.26 -15.03
N ARG A 204 -5.25 -2.35 -15.80
CA ARG A 204 -4.75 -3.63 -15.27
C ARG A 204 -3.33 -3.51 -14.71
N VAL A 205 -2.51 -2.61 -15.24
CA VAL A 205 -1.14 -2.39 -14.75
C VAL A 205 -1.19 -1.88 -13.32
N VAL A 206 -1.99 -0.84 -13.05
CA VAL A 206 -2.15 -0.28 -11.71
C VAL A 206 -2.63 -1.35 -10.73
N LEU A 207 -3.69 -2.07 -11.08
CA LEU A 207 -4.26 -3.12 -10.22
C LEU A 207 -3.23 -4.21 -9.91
N ARG A 208 -2.52 -4.74 -10.92
CA ARG A 208 -1.57 -5.85 -10.72
C ARG A 208 -0.29 -5.41 -10.02
N VAL A 209 0.32 -4.29 -10.41
CA VAL A 209 1.57 -3.83 -9.78
C VAL A 209 1.33 -3.50 -8.32
N THR A 210 0.27 -2.76 -8.01
CA THR A 210 -0.10 -2.42 -6.62
C THR A 210 -0.34 -3.69 -5.80
N ALA A 211 -1.06 -4.67 -6.36
CA ALA A 211 -1.31 -5.92 -5.67
C ALA A 211 -0.07 -6.83 -5.54
N MET A 212 0.84 -6.84 -6.53
CA MET A 212 2.10 -7.58 -6.44
C MET A 212 2.97 -7.06 -5.29
N VAL A 213 3.13 -5.74 -5.20
CA VAL A 213 3.86 -5.09 -4.12
C VAL A 213 3.15 -5.30 -2.77
N GLY A 214 1.82 -5.21 -2.76
CA GLY A 214 1.01 -5.48 -1.57
C GLY A 214 1.13 -6.92 -1.07
N VAL A 215 1.26 -7.93 -1.95
CA VAL A 215 1.53 -9.32 -1.54
C VAL A 215 2.90 -9.43 -0.89
N ILE A 216 3.95 -8.87 -1.50
CA ILE A 216 5.32 -8.97 -0.97
C ILE A 216 5.40 -8.36 0.43
N ILE A 217 4.91 -7.11 0.58
CA ILE A 217 4.91 -6.41 1.87
C ILE A 217 3.96 -7.09 2.86
N GLY A 218 2.81 -7.58 2.40
CA GLY A 218 1.88 -8.37 3.21
C GLY A 218 2.55 -9.62 3.79
N CYS A 219 3.34 -10.35 3.00
CA CYS A 219 4.09 -11.50 3.46
C CYS A 219 5.13 -11.14 4.52
N TYR A 220 5.85 -10.02 4.36
CA TYR A 220 6.79 -9.56 5.40
C TYR A 220 6.11 -9.27 6.72
N ASN A 221 4.93 -8.65 6.67
CA ASN A 221 4.17 -8.35 7.87
C ASN A 221 3.58 -9.59 8.56
N MET A 222 3.54 -10.76 7.91
CA MET A 222 3.21 -12.01 8.58
C MET A 222 4.30 -12.44 9.57
N GLY A 223 5.52 -11.91 9.44
CA GLY A 223 6.57 -12.06 10.44
C GLY A 223 6.17 -11.58 11.83
N ASN A 224 5.21 -10.64 11.94
CA ASN A 224 4.69 -10.21 13.25
C ASN A 224 4.09 -11.36 14.07
N PHE A 225 3.52 -12.39 13.43
CA PHE A 225 3.00 -13.56 14.14
C PHE A 225 4.09 -14.40 14.81
N ALA A 226 5.36 -14.23 14.42
CA ALA A 226 6.49 -14.92 15.03
C ALA A 226 7.03 -14.19 16.28
N THR A 227 6.40 -13.10 16.73
CA THR A 227 6.80 -12.34 17.91
C THR A 227 5.76 -12.47 19.03
N ASP A 228 6.21 -12.51 20.28
CA ASP A 228 5.36 -12.80 21.45
C ASP A 228 4.19 -11.80 21.62
N THR A 229 4.36 -10.56 21.18
CA THR A 229 3.35 -9.49 21.27
C THR A 229 2.71 -9.14 19.92
N GLY A 230 3.15 -9.77 18.81
CA GLY A 230 2.78 -9.35 17.46
C GLY A 230 1.53 -10.01 16.89
N PHE A 231 0.79 -10.82 17.66
CA PHE A 231 -0.41 -11.51 17.15
C PHE A 231 -1.44 -10.54 16.57
N TYR A 232 -1.85 -9.52 17.35
CA TYR A 232 -2.81 -8.52 16.89
C TYR A 232 -2.25 -7.66 15.75
N LEU A 233 -0.97 -7.30 15.83
CA LEU A 233 -0.31 -6.56 14.76
C LEU A 233 -0.31 -7.34 13.45
N GLY A 234 -0.04 -8.65 13.49
CA GLY A 234 -0.14 -9.56 12.34
C GLY A 234 -1.57 -9.63 11.79
N LEU A 235 -2.59 -9.73 12.66
CA LEU A 235 -4.00 -9.73 12.25
C LEU A 235 -4.38 -8.46 11.48
N TYR A 236 -3.93 -7.28 11.93
CA TYR A 236 -4.22 -6.01 11.26
C TYR A 236 -3.53 -5.87 9.90
N HIS A 237 -2.50 -6.67 9.62
CA HIS A 237 -1.83 -6.72 8.32
C HIS A 237 -2.43 -7.76 7.35
N LEU A 238 -3.28 -8.68 7.82
CA LEU A 238 -3.96 -9.65 6.95
C LEU A 238 -4.80 -9.00 5.82
N PRO A 239 -5.50 -7.87 6.03
CA PRO A 239 -6.20 -7.18 4.95
C PRO A 239 -5.33 -6.86 3.75
N LEU A 240 -4.09 -6.41 3.97
CA LEU A 240 -3.12 -6.13 2.90
C LEU A 240 -2.86 -7.39 2.07
N LEU A 241 -2.48 -8.49 2.72
CA LEU A 241 -2.16 -9.73 2.04
C LEU A 241 -3.40 -10.31 1.33
N GLY A 242 -4.53 -10.37 2.03
CA GLY A 242 -5.79 -10.94 1.53
C GLY A 242 -6.34 -10.19 0.32
N ILE A 243 -6.48 -8.86 0.41
CA ILE A 243 -6.99 -8.04 -0.70
C ILE A 243 -6.00 -8.06 -1.89
N SER A 244 -4.69 -8.04 -1.63
CA SER A 244 -3.68 -8.11 -2.68
C SER A 244 -3.71 -9.45 -3.44
N LEU A 245 -3.79 -10.57 -2.74
CA LEU A 245 -3.95 -11.89 -3.36
C LEU A 245 -5.25 -11.96 -4.17
N PHE A 246 -6.36 -11.50 -3.58
CA PHE A 246 -7.65 -11.46 -4.27
C PHE A 246 -7.61 -10.58 -5.53
N ALA A 247 -6.95 -9.42 -5.48
CA ALA A 247 -6.75 -8.55 -6.63
C ALA A 247 -5.95 -9.24 -7.75
N LEU A 248 -4.87 -9.97 -7.43
CA LEU A 248 -4.06 -10.68 -8.41
C LEU A 248 -4.80 -11.86 -9.07
N LEU A 249 -5.53 -12.63 -8.27
CA LEU A 249 -6.31 -13.77 -8.73
C LEU A 249 -7.49 -13.30 -9.58
N SER A 250 -8.23 -12.29 -9.11
CA SER A 250 -9.34 -11.71 -9.84
C SER A 250 -8.87 -10.97 -11.09
N SER A 251 -7.67 -10.40 -11.13
CA SER A 251 -7.13 -9.67 -12.28
C SER A 251 -7.02 -10.52 -13.56
N LYS A 252 -7.01 -11.86 -13.47
CA LYS A 252 -7.14 -12.74 -14.64
C LYS A 252 -8.51 -12.48 -15.27
N ARG A 253 -8.54 -11.87 -16.46
CA ARG A 253 -9.79 -11.84 -17.26
C ARG A 253 -10.18 -13.30 -17.51
N LYS A 254 -11.45 -13.66 -17.31
CA LYS A 254 -12.00 -14.76 -18.10
C LYS A 254 -11.64 -14.46 -19.54
N LYS A 255 -10.90 -15.38 -20.16
CA LYS A 255 -10.90 -15.51 -21.62
C LYS A 255 -12.36 -15.88 -21.91
N ASN A 256 -13.20 -14.89 -22.16
CA ASN A 256 -14.52 -15.17 -22.71
C ASN A 256 -14.23 -15.64 -24.13
N GLU A 257 -14.49 -16.94 -24.30
CA GLU A 257 -14.76 -17.68 -25.55
C GLU A 257 -13.72 -17.52 -26.67
#